data_AF-A0A1F4KJ58-F1
#
_entry.id   AF-A0A1F4KJ58-F1
#
_cell.length_a   1.000
_cell.length_b   1.000
_cell.length_c   1.000
_cell.angle_alpha   90.00
_cell.angle_beta   90.00
_cell.angle_gamma   90.00
#
_symmetry.space_group_name_H-M   'P 1'
#
loop_
_entity.id
_entity.type
_entity.pdbx_description
1 polymer ?
#
loop_
_entity_poly.entity_id
_entity_poly.type
_entity_poly.pdbx_seq_one_letter_code
_entity_poly.pdbx_strand_id
1 'polypeptide(L)'
;MYRCGNVYQDRPCEGAQVGKEVRNFDPTPKPVASASTDSQCRQRGIDSQKIVWSREAGALAEKLMAHASDDEKSLIRDVYSKRGTAPEVRAAIEADCVAAKKQAELAAAMLAASEKLQGKNPASAAAAPARAAATDAKTTQAQPSDDASLRKVAEMKKALCTNIHAKLDDIQKNQRAGGSIATMESLNQRRRDVETERSRAGC
;
A
#
# COMPACT_ATOMS: atom_id res chain seq x y z
N MET A 1 -15.27 47.87 0.29
CA MET A 1 -16.72 47.87 0.56
C MET A 1 -17.11 46.61 1.33
N TYR A 2 -17.56 46.77 2.58
CA TYR A 2 -18.02 45.72 3.49
C TYR A 2 -19.56 45.71 3.55
N ARG A 3 -20.17 44.53 3.63
CA ARG A 3 -21.63 44.39 3.76
C ARG A 3 -22.01 44.24 5.22
N CYS A 4 -22.60 45.28 5.79
CA CYS A 4 -23.11 45.29 7.17
C CYS A 4 -24.64 45.19 7.09
N GLY A 5 -25.19 43.98 7.19
CA GLY A 5 -26.63 43.73 7.01
C GLY A 5 -27.11 44.02 5.58
N ASN A 6 -28.06 44.95 5.42
CA ASN A 6 -28.65 45.33 4.12
C ASN A 6 -27.99 46.57 3.47
N VAL A 7 -26.91 47.10 4.05
CA VAL A 7 -26.22 48.30 3.53
C VAL A 7 -24.75 47.98 3.27
N TYR A 8 -24.23 48.52 2.16
CA TYR A 8 -22.81 48.45 1.83
C TYR A 8 -22.10 49.72 2.32
N GLN A 9 -20.96 49.55 3.00
CA GLN A 9 -20.16 50.67 3.52
C GLN A 9 -18.68 50.48 3.18
N ASP A 10 -17.90 51.55 3.15
CA ASP A 10 -16.45 51.46 2.88
C ASP A 10 -15.59 51.23 4.12
N ARG A 11 -16.19 51.24 5.32
CA ARG A 11 -15.52 50.94 6.59
C ARG A 11 -15.98 49.59 7.15
N PRO A 12 -15.10 48.82 7.83
CA PRO A 12 -15.49 47.56 8.50
C PRO A 12 -16.56 47.82 9.56
N CYS A 13 -17.53 46.91 9.71
CA CYS A 13 -18.63 47.09 10.65
C CYS A 13 -18.10 47.12 12.10
N GLU A 14 -18.27 48.24 12.81
CA GLU A 14 -17.97 48.33 14.24
C GLU A 14 -19.06 47.63 15.05
N GLY A 15 -18.69 46.55 15.76
CA GLY A 15 -19.60 45.83 16.65
C GLY A 15 -20.19 44.55 16.05
N ALA A 16 -19.42 43.45 16.20
CA ALA A 16 -19.84 42.05 16.27
C ALA A 16 -21.20 41.67 15.65
N GLN A 17 -21.17 41.12 14.42
CA GLN A 17 -21.27 39.66 14.20
C GLN A 17 -20.53 39.37 12.89
N VAL A 18 -19.44 38.61 12.99
CA VAL A 18 -18.75 38.03 11.83
C VAL A 18 -19.81 37.29 11.03
N GLY A 19 -20.08 37.78 9.81
CA GLY A 19 -21.16 37.28 8.98
C GLY A 19 -21.08 35.76 8.89
N LYS A 20 -22.18 35.09 9.26
CA LYS A 20 -22.40 33.69 8.92
C LYS A 20 -22.13 33.55 7.42
N GLU A 21 -21.08 32.82 7.06
CA GLU A 21 -20.83 32.40 5.69
C GLU A 21 -22.09 31.71 5.17
N VAL A 22 -22.78 32.41 4.27
CA VAL A 22 -23.81 31.81 3.43
C VAL A 22 -23.07 30.86 2.50
N ARG A 23 -22.95 29.60 2.91
CA ARG A 23 -22.54 28.50 2.03
C ARG A 23 -23.59 28.38 0.94
N ASN A 24 -23.32 28.97 -0.21
CA ASN A 24 -23.96 28.58 -1.46
C ASN A 24 -23.67 27.08 -1.66
N PHE A 25 -24.74 26.30 -1.71
CA PHE A 25 -24.70 24.90 -2.13
C PHE A 25 -24.49 24.86 -3.65
N ASP A 26 -23.23 24.91 -4.06
CA ASP A 26 -22.79 24.27 -5.30
C ASP A 26 -22.44 22.80 -4.97
N PRO A 27 -22.79 21.82 -5.80
CA PRO A 27 -22.35 20.44 -5.64
C PRO A 27 -20.90 20.30 -6.13
N THR A 28 -19.98 21.09 -5.58
CA THR A 28 -18.56 20.76 -5.62
C THR A 28 -18.33 19.68 -4.55
N PRO A 29 -17.67 18.56 -4.87
CA PRO A 29 -17.39 17.53 -3.87
C PRO A 29 -16.61 18.17 -2.73
N LYS A 30 -17.24 18.19 -1.54
CA LYS A 30 -16.65 18.68 -0.30
C LYS A 30 -15.26 18.03 -0.13
N PRO A 31 -14.19 18.79 0.16
CA PRO A 31 -13.00 18.17 0.72
C PRO A 31 -13.45 17.51 2.02
N VAL A 32 -13.33 16.18 2.05
CA VAL A 32 -13.63 15.35 3.21
C VAL A 32 -12.82 15.96 4.36
N ALA A 33 -13.52 16.55 5.34
CA ALA A 33 -12.89 17.03 6.55
C ALA A 33 -12.07 15.88 7.12
N SER A 34 -10.75 16.07 7.15
CA SER A 34 -9.78 15.07 7.54
C SER A 34 -10.11 14.56 8.94
N ALA A 35 -10.76 13.40 9.00
CA ALA A 35 -10.90 12.62 10.21
C ALA A 35 -9.50 12.42 10.78
N SER A 36 -9.21 13.11 11.89
CA SER A 36 -7.98 13.02 12.69
C SER A 36 -6.81 12.43 11.92
N THR A 37 -6.27 13.18 10.95
CA THR A 37 -5.17 12.70 10.13
C THR A 37 -4.04 12.37 11.06
N ASP A 38 -3.72 11.08 11.12
CA ASP A 38 -2.59 10.52 11.85
C ASP A 38 -1.40 11.47 11.69
N SER A 39 -0.85 11.94 12.82
CA SER A 39 0.13 13.03 12.84
C SER A 39 1.36 12.70 12.00
N GLN A 40 1.72 11.41 11.88
CA GLN A 40 2.81 10.94 11.04
C GLN A 40 2.45 11.03 9.56
N CYS A 41 1.23 10.68 9.17
CA CYS A 41 0.78 10.82 7.79
C CYS A 41 0.73 12.28 7.36
N ARG A 42 0.27 13.17 8.25
CA ARG A 42 0.29 14.62 8.00
C ARG A 42 1.72 15.14 7.83
N GLN A 43 2.66 14.71 8.66
CA GLN A 43 4.06 15.10 8.55
C GLN A 43 4.67 14.62 7.23
N ARG A 44 4.43 13.36 6.86
CA ARG A 44 4.84 12.79 5.56
C ARG A 44 4.26 13.59 4.38
N GLY A 45 3.02 14.05 4.51
CA GLY A 45 2.39 14.98 3.56
C GLY A 45 3.15 16.32 3.45
N ILE A 46 3.50 16.94 4.57
CA ILE A 46 4.28 18.19 4.58
C ILE A 46 5.67 18.00 3.95
N ASP A 47 6.35 16.90 4.26
CA ASP A 47 7.67 16.62 3.71
C ASP A 47 7.61 16.30 2.21
N SER A 48 6.54 15.62 1.76
CA SER A 48 6.28 15.42 0.33
C SER A 48 6.10 16.75 -0.41
N GLN A 49 5.47 17.74 0.23
CA GLN A 49 5.26 19.06 -0.35
C GLN A 49 6.58 19.79 -0.60
N LYS A 50 7.54 19.70 0.33
CA LYS A 50 8.90 20.25 0.17
C LYS A 50 9.65 19.61 -0.99
N ILE A 51 9.48 18.29 -1.18
CA ILE A 51 10.09 17.56 -2.30
C ILE A 51 9.49 18.02 -3.62
N VAL A 52 8.16 18.22 -3.70
CA VAL A 52 7.51 18.76 -4.91
C VAL A 52 8.02 20.15 -5.24
N TRP A 53 8.15 21.04 -4.26
CA TRP A 53 8.74 22.37 -4.48
C TRP A 53 10.18 22.29 -4.97
N SER A 54 10.97 21.35 -4.44
CA SER A 54 12.34 21.12 -4.90
C SER A 54 12.37 20.64 -6.36
N ARG A 55 11.44 19.74 -6.72
CA ARG A 55 11.25 19.26 -8.10
C ARG A 55 10.85 20.40 -9.05
N GLU A 56 9.93 21.25 -8.63
CA GLU A 56 9.50 22.43 -9.39
C GLU A 56 10.63 23.46 -9.57
N ALA A 57 11.55 23.54 -8.60
CA ALA A 57 12.79 24.31 -8.70
C ALA A 57 13.90 23.63 -9.53
N GLY A 58 13.62 22.48 -10.17
CA GLY A 58 14.56 21.77 -11.05
C GLY A 58 15.48 20.77 -10.34
N ALA A 59 15.21 20.40 -9.09
CA ALA A 59 15.95 19.33 -8.44
C ALA A 59 15.64 17.98 -9.10
N LEU A 60 16.70 17.18 -9.33
CA LEU A 60 16.59 15.81 -9.81
C LEU A 60 16.39 14.84 -8.63
N ALA A 61 15.64 13.76 -8.88
CA ALA A 61 15.33 12.76 -7.86
C ALA A 61 16.62 12.14 -7.28
N GLU A 62 17.60 11.86 -8.14
CA GLU A 62 18.88 11.25 -7.78
C GLU A 62 19.68 12.13 -6.82
N LYS A 63 19.65 13.45 -7.04
CA LYS A 63 20.33 14.42 -6.17
C LYS A 63 19.68 14.49 -4.80
N LEU A 64 18.35 14.44 -4.72
CA LEU A 64 17.63 14.42 -3.46
C LEU A 64 17.86 13.10 -2.72
N MET A 65 17.87 11.97 -3.43
CA MET A 65 18.10 10.64 -2.84
C MET A 65 19.53 10.45 -2.30
N ALA A 66 20.53 11.12 -2.88
CA ALA A 66 21.93 11.02 -2.46
C ALA A 66 22.18 11.53 -1.03
N HIS A 67 21.36 12.46 -0.54
CA HIS A 67 21.50 13.09 0.77
C HIS A 67 20.40 12.68 1.76
N ALA A 68 19.46 11.84 1.33
CA ALA A 68 18.28 11.45 2.10
C ALA A 68 18.52 10.16 2.90
N SER A 69 17.80 10.00 4.01
CA SER A 69 17.63 8.74 4.73
C SER A 69 16.82 7.72 3.90
N ASP A 70 16.82 6.44 4.27
CA ASP A 70 16.12 5.40 3.50
C ASP A 70 14.59 5.61 3.45
N ASP A 71 14.00 6.11 4.54
CA ASP A 71 12.59 6.47 4.58
C ASP A 71 12.28 7.65 3.64
N GLU A 72 13.13 8.68 3.65
CA GLU A 72 13.01 9.82 2.74
C GLU A 72 13.23 9.43 1.28
N LYS A 73 14.12 8.48 0.97
CA LYS A 73 14.30 7.95 -0.39
C LYS A 73 13.03 7.28 -0.90
N SER A 74 12.28 6.58 -0.03
CA SER A 74 10.98 6.02 -0.41
C SER A 74 9.98 7.14 -0.73
N LEU A 75 9.94 8.18 0.11
CA LEU A 75 9.07 9.34 -0.09
C LEU A 75 9.41 10.11 -1.38
N ILE A 76 10.70 10.29 -1.69
CA ILE A 76 11.14 10.93 -2.93
C ILE A 76 10.66 10.12 -4.14
N ARG A 77 10.82 8.79 -4.14
CA ARG A 77 10.31 7.93 -5.22
C ARG A 77 8.79 8.06 -5.38
N ASP A 78 8.05 8.03 -4.27
CA ASP A 78 6.59 8.20 -4.27
C ASP A 78 6.18 9.55 -4.89
N VAL A 79 6.84 10.64 -4.48
CA VAL A 79 6.56 12.00 -4.99
C VAL A 79 6.87 12.13 -6.48
N TYR A 80 7.99 11.57 -6.97
CA TYR A 80 8.34 11.64 -8.38
C TYR A 80 7.49 10.71 -9.26
N SER A 81 6.90 9.65 -8.70
CA SER A 81 5.92 8.81 -9.39
C SER A 81 4.58 9.49 -9.61
N LYS A 82 4.22 10.48 -8.77
CA LYS A 82 2.96 11.22 -8.82
C LYS A 82 3.10 12.52 -9.63
N ARG A 83 2.13 12.74 -10.52
CA ARG A 83 1.95 13.99 -11.26
C ARG A 83 0.92 14.87 -10.56
N GLY A 84 1.08 16.18 -10.66
CA GLY A 84 0.19 17.17 -10.05
C GLY A 84 0.95 18.26 -9.32
N THR A 85 0.18 19.22 -8.82
CA THR A 85 0.64 20.35 -8.01
C THR A 85 1.01 19.89 -6.59
N ALA A 86 1.84 20.68 -5.90
CA ALA A 86 2.25 20.40 -4.53
C ALA A 86 1.10 20.03 -3.55
N PRO A 87 -0.05 20.74 -3.51
CA PRO A 87 -1.15 20.34 -2.63
C PRO A 87 -1.84 19.03 -3.04
N GLU A 88 -1.95 18.74 -4.34
CA GLU A 88 -2.55 17.49 -4.84
C GLU A 88 -1.68 16.28 -4.48
N VAL A 89 -0.36 16.40 -4.68
CA VAL A 89 0.59 15.34 -4.32
C VAL A 89 0.59 15.11 -2.81
N ARG A 90 0.57 16.17 -2.00
CA ARG A 90 0.44 16.06 -0.55
C ARG A 90 -0.81 15.30 -0.14
N ALA A 91 -1.98 15.68 -0.67
CA ALA A 91 -3.24 15.01 -0.37
C ALA A 91 -3.21 13.52 -0.76
N ALA A 92 -2.61 13.19 -1.91
CA ALA A 92 -2.44 11.81 -2.36
C ALA A 92 -1.52 11.00 -1.43
N ILE A 93 -0.39 11.57 -1.00
CA ILE A 93 0.55 10.90 -0.08
C ILE A 93 -0.06 10.71 1.31
N GLU A 94 -0.80 11.71 1.82
CA GLU A 94 -1.55 11.60 3.09
C GLU A 94 -2.60 10.48 3.00
N ALA A 95 -3.35 10.41 1.90
CA ALA A 95 -4.34 9.37 1.66
C ALA A 95 -3.71 7.97 1.58
N ASP A 96 -2.61 7.82 0.85
CA ASP A 96 -1.89 6.55 0.72
C ASP A 96 -1.32 6.08 2.08
N CYS A 97 -0.80 7.00 2.89
CA CYS A 97 -0.31 6.70 4.22
C CYS A 97 -1.41 6.15 5.14
N VAL A 98 -2.57 6.81 5.16
CA VAL A 98 -3.72 6.36 5.95
C VAL A 98 -4.26 5.02 5.43
N ALA A 99 -4.31 4.83 4.11
CA ALA A 99 -4.72 3.57 3.50
C ALA A 99 -3.77 2.42 3.86
N ALA A 100 -2.45 2.65 3.79
CA ALA A 100 -1.44 1.66 4.17
C ALA A 100 -1.55 1.28 5.66
N LYS A 101 -1.75 2.26 6.55
CA LYS A 101 -1.97 1.97 7.99
C LYS A 101 -3.22 1.11 8.21
N LYS A 102 -4.34 1.44 7.58
CA LYS A 102 -5.57 0.64 7.68
C LYS A 102 -5.39 -0.78 7.14
N GLN A 103 -4.64 -0.94 6.04
CA GLN A 103 -4.33 -2.26 5.50
C GLN A 103 -3.45 -3.07 6.45
N ALA A 104 -2.44 -2.44 7.07
CA ALA A 104 -1.58 -3.09 8.05
C ALA A 104 -2.35 -3.52 9.31
N GLU A 105 -3.26 -2.67 9.80
CA GLU A 105 -4.16 -3.00 10.93
C GLU A 105 -5.07 -4.18 10.60
N LEU A 106 -5.66 -4.20 9.40
CA LEU A 106 -6.50 -5.31 8.95
C LEU A 106 -5.68 -6.60 8.82
N ALA A 107 -4.48 -6.53 8.22
CA ALA A 107 -3.60 -7.68 8.08
C ALA A 107 -3.16 -8.22 9.45
N ALA A 108 -2.81 -7.35 10.39
CA ALA A 108 -2.47 -7.72 11.76
C ALA A 108 -3.66 -8.37 12.48
N ALA A 109 -4.88 -7.85 12.29
CA ALA A 109 -6.09 -8.45 12.85
C ALA A 109 -6.36 -9.85 12.27
N MET A 110 -6.16 -10.05 10.96
CA MET A 110 -6.30 -11.37 10.33
C MET A 110 -5.25 -12.36 10.83
N LEU A 111 -4.00 -11.95 10.98
CA LEU A 111 -2.94 -12.79 11.55
C LEU A 111 -3.25 -13.17 13.00
N ALA A 112 -3.63 -12.21 13.84
CA ALA A 112 -4.01 -12.47 15.23
C ALA A 112 -5.23 -13.39 15.35
N ALA A 113 -6.19 -13.30 14.42
CA ALA A 113 -7.33 -14.22 14.37
C ALA A 113 -6.90 -15.65 13.97
N SER A 114 -5.94 -15.78 13.05
CA SER A 114 -5.40 -17.07 12.63
C SER A 114 -4.60 -17.78 13.74
N GLU A 115 -3.80 -17.03 14.51
CA GLU A 115 -3.10 -17.56 15.69
C GLU A 115 -4.06 -18.06 16.77
N LYS A 116 -5.17 -17.34 17.00
CA LYS A 116 -6.22 -17.77 17.95
C LYS A 116 -6.94 -19.05 17.52
N LEU A 117 -7.07 -19.28 16.21
CA LEU A 117 -7.65 -20.51 15.66
C LEU A 117 -6.66 -21.69 15.71
N GLN A 118 -5.36 -21.43 15.52
CA GLN A 118 -4.31 -22.45 15.69
C GLN A 118 -4.02 -22.78 17.17
N GLY A 119 -4.30 -21.87 18.10
CA GLY A 119 -4.12 -22.05 19.54
C GLY A 119 -5.13 -22.95 20.26
N LYS A 120 -6.14 -23.48 19.57
CA LYS A 120 -7.06 -24.52 20.11
C LYS A 120 -6.70 -25.91 19.57
N ASN A 121 -5.46 -26.33 19.81
CA ASN A 121 -5.08 -27.74 19.78
C ASN A 121 -4.26 -28.02 21.06
N PRO A 122 -4.87 -28.53 22.15
CA PRO A 122 -4.12 -28.97 23.32
C PRO A 122 -3.50 -30.36 23.02
N ALA A 123 -2.55 -30.41 22.10
CA ALA A 123 -1.74 -31.60 21.83
C ALA A 123 -0.46 -31.22 21.06
N SER A 124 0.36 -30.34 21.64
CA SER A 124 1.81 -30.38 21.42
C SER A 124 2.53 -29.57 22.49
N ALA A 125 2.48 -30.06 23.73
CA ALA A 125 3.47 -29.71 24.73
C ALA A 125 4.75 -30.52 24.43
N ALA A 126 5.75 -29.84 23.85
CA ALA A 126 7.17 -30.19 23.73
C ALA A 126 7.67 -29.55 22.42
N ALA A 127 8.77 -28.81 22.33
CA ALA A 127 9.78 -28.43 23.29
C ALA A 127 10.43 -27.15 22.75
N ALA A 128 10.80 -26.23 23.64
CA ALA A 128 11.83 -25.25 23.33
C ALA A 128 13.18 -25.98 23.20
N PRO A 129 14.11 -25.49 22.36
CA PRO A 129 15.52 -25.64 22.68
C PRO A 129 16.16 -24.28 22.94
N ALA A 130 16.85 -24.25 24.08
CA ALA A 130 17.77 -23.22 24.48
C ALA A 130 18.84 -22.99 23.39
N ARG A 131 19.20 -21.72 23.21
CA ARG A 131 20.42 -21.30 22.53
C ARG A 131 21.63 -21.81 23.32
N ALA A 132 22.46 -22.62 22.67
CA ALA A 132 23.85 -22.83 23.04
C ALA A 132 24.71 -22.83 21.77
N ALA A 133 25.89 -22.23 21.89
CA ALA A 133 26.80 -21.86 20.82
C ALA A 133 27.56 -23.04 20.19
N ALA A 134 27.91 -22.84 18.92
CA ALA A 134 29.10 -23.29 18.17
C ALA A 134 29.78 -24.64 18.51
N THR A 135 29.88 -25.52 17.52
CA THR A 135 31.14 -25.85 16.80
C THR A 135 30.88 -26.84 15.66
N ASP A 136 31.67 -26.71 14.59
CA ASP A 136 31.75 -27.59 13.43
C ASP A 136 31.99 -29.07 13.79
N ALA A 137 31.27 -29.98 13.12
CA ALA A 137 31.83 -31.11 12.35
C ALA A 137 30.82 -32.26 12.17
N LYS A 138 30.50 -32.51 10.89
CA LYS A 138 30.37 -33.85 10.27
C LYS A 138 29.76 -34.97 11.12
N THR A 139 28.48 -35.25 10.94
CA THR A 139 27.93 -36.61 11.04
C THR A 139 26.75 -36.75 10.10
N THR A 140 26.99 -37.51 9.03
CA THR A 140 25.99 -38.09 8.14
C THR A 140 25.17 -39.11 8.94
N GLN A 141 23.95 -38.76 9.32
CA GLN A 141 22.93 -39.75 9.67
C GLN A 141 21.64 -39.38 8.93
N ALA A 142 21.34 -40.17 7.92
CA ALA A 142 20.11 -40.14 7.16
C ALA A 142 18.94 -40.47 8.08
N GLN A 143 18.10 -39.48 8.35
CA GLN A 143 16.74 -39.71 8.85
C GLN A 143 15.81 -39.99 7.65
N PRO A 144 15.04 -41.09 7.65
CA PRO A 144 14.09 -41.40 6.58
C PRO A 144 12.81 -40.54 6.60
N SER A 145 12.72 -39.51 7.45
CA SER A 145 11.56 -38.61 7.58
C SER A 145 11.61 -37.37 6.67
N ASP A 146 12.80 -36.95 6.23
CA ASP A 146 12.95 -35.72 5.42
C ASP A 146 12.48 -35.93 3.97
N ASP A 147 12.69 -37.12 3.42
CA ASP A 147 12.33 -37.47 2.04
C ASP A 147 10.81 -37.38 1.80
N ALA A 148 10.01 -37.82 2.77
CA ALA A 148 8.55 -37.74 2.68
C ALA A 148 8.01 -36.30 2.72
N SER A 149 8.64 -35.42 3.51
CA SER A 149 8.28 -34.01 3.58
C SER A 149 8.68 -33.24 2.31
N LEU A 150 9.87 -33.51 1.77
CA LEU A 150 10.37 -32.90 0.54
C LEU A 150 9.54 -33.33 -0.68
N ARG A 151 9.10 -34.59 -0.74
CA ARG A 151 8.16 -35.07 -1.78
C ARG A 151 6.83 -34.33 -1.72
N LYS A 152 6.26 -34.14 -0.53
CA LYS A 152 5.01 -33.38 -0.37
C LYS A 152 5.17 -31.92 -0.81
N VAL A 153 6.27 -31.27 -0.46
CA VAL A 153 6.57 -29.89 -0.91
C VAL A 153 6.73 -29.83 -2.43
N ALA A 154 7.42 -30.79 -3.02
CA ALA A 154 7.58 -30.89 -4.48
C ALA A 154 6.25 -31.12 -5.20
N GLU A 155 5.38 -31.99 -4.66
CA GLU A 155 4.03 -32.23 -5.18
C GLU A 155 3.14 -30.98 -5.08
N MET A 156 3.17 -30.29 -3.94
CA MET A 156 2.46 -29.02 -3.76
C MET A 156 2.94 -27.96 -4.74
N LYS A 157 4.26 -27.82 -4.92
CA LYS A 157 4.84 -26.90 -5.91
C LYS A 157 4.41 -27.26 -7.33
N LYS A 158 4.42 -28.55 -7.69
CA LYS A 158 3.95 -29.02 -9.00
C LYS A 158 2.48 -28.69 -9.22
N ALA A 159 1.62 -28.94 -8.23
CA ALA A 159 0.20 -28.61 -8.29
C ALA A 159 -0.06 -27.10 -8.41
N LEU A 160 0.76 -26.29 -7.74
CA LEU A 160 0.71 -24.83 -7.88
C LEU A 160 1.09 -24.40 -9.31
N CYS A 161 2.20 -24.91 -9.85
CA CYS A 161 2.63 -24.57 -11.21
C CYS A 161 1.59 -25.00 -12.25
N THR A 162 0.98 -26.19 -12.12
CA THR A 162 -0.06 -26.64 -13.05
C THR A 162 -1.31 -25.75 -12.97
N ASN A 163 -1.69 -25.29 -11.78
CA ASN A 163 -2.79 -24.34 -11.62
C ASN A 163 -2.49 -22.99 -12.30
N ILE A 164 -1.28 -22.46 -12.12
CA ILE A 164 -0.84 -21.21 -12.75
C ILE A 164 -0.85 -21.35 -14.29
N HIS A 165 -0.37 -22.47 -14.83
CA HIS A 165 -0.46 -22.74 -16.26
C HIS A 165 -1.92 -22.79 -16.76
N ALA A 166 -2.80 -23.48 -16.04
CA ALA A 166 -4.22 -23.54 -16.39
C ALA A 166 -4.88 -22.15 -16.40
N LYS A 167 -4.52 -21.26 -15.45
CA LYS A 167 -4.98 -19.86 -15.44
C LYS A 167 -4.50 -19.08 -16.67
N LEU A 168 -3.24 -19.24 -17.07
CA LEU A 168 -2.71 -18.58 -18.27
C LEU A 168 -3.41 -19.06 -19.55
N ASP A 169 -3.66 -20.36 -19.66
CA ASP A 169 -4.37 -20.94 -20.79
C ASP A 169 -5.82 -20.45 -20.87
N ASP A 170 -6.51 -20.35 -19.73
CA ASP A 170 -7.87 -19.79 -19.66
C ASP A 170 -7.89 -18.32 -20.09
N ILE A 171 -6.96 -17.51 -19.60
CA ILE A 171 -6.83 -16.11 -20.03
C ILE A 171 -6.60 -16.03 -21.55
N GLN A 172 -5.72 -16.88 -22.10
CA GLN A 172 -5.45 -16.88 -23.54
C GLN A 172 -6.67 -17.32 -24.36
N LYS A 173 -7.45 -18.30 -23.88
CA LYS A 173 -8.71 -18.70 -24.52
C LYS A 173 -9.72 -17.55 -24.52
N ASN A 174 -9.88 -16.86 -23.40
CA ASN A 174 -10.77 -15.71 -23.29
C ASN A 174 -10.33 -14.54 -24.18
N GLN A 175 -9.02 -14.31 -24.32
CA GLN A 175 -8.50 -13.32 -25.26
C GLN A 175 -8.80 -13.67 -26.73
N ARG A 176 -8.73 -14.95 -27.10
CA ARG A 176 -9.07 -15.42 -28.45
C ARG A 176 -10.57 -15.37 -28.74
N ALA A 177 -11.41 -15.60 -27.73
CA ALA A 177 -12.85 -15.44 -27.85
C ALA A 177 -13.25 -13.98 -28.11
N GLY A 178 -12.38 -13.04 -27.73
CA GLY A 178 -12.62 -11.61 -27.89
C GLY A 178 -13.63 -11.08 -26.87
N GLY A 179 -13.93 -9.78 -26.96
CA GLY A 179 -14.86 -9.12 -26.05
C GLY A 179 -14.77 -7.61 -26.14
N SER A 180 -15.39 -6.94 -25.16
CA SER A 180 -15.27 -5.49 -25.04
C SER A 180 -13.84 -5.07 -24.70
N ILE A 181 -13.48 -3.82 -24.99
CA ILE A 181 -12.16 -3.25 -24.66
C ILE A 181 -11.88 -3.37 -23.15
N ALA A 182 -12.87 -3.08 -22.31
CA ALA A 182 -12.73 -3.20 -20.86
C ALA A 182 -12.46 -4.65 -20.41
N THR A 183 -13.08 -5.63 -21.08
CA THR A 183 -12.83 -7.06 -20.83
C THR A 183 -11.40 -7.43 -21.20
N MET A 184 -10.91 -6.99 -22.36
CA MET A 184 -9.54 -7.26 -22.82
C MET A 184 -8.49 -6.62 -21.91
N GLU A 185 -8.74 -5.40 -21.43
CA GLU A 185 -7.87 -4.72 -20.47
C GLU A 185 -7.82 -5.46 -19.13
N SER A 186 -8.98 -5.91 -18.62
CA SER A 186 -9.05 -6.76 -17.42
C SER A 186 -8.27 -8.08 -17.59
N LEU A 187 -8.43 -8.76 -18.73
CA LEU A 187 -7.69 -10.00 -19.03
C LEU A 187 -6.18 -9.76 -19.11
N ASN A 188 -5.75 -8.64 -19.71
CA ASN A 188 -4.33 -8.26 -19.77
C ASN A 188 -3.76 -7.96 -18.38
N GLN A 189 -4.52 -7.32 -17.50
CA GLN A 189 -4.11 -7.11 -16.12
C GLN A 189 -3.96 -8.44 -15.38
N ARG A 190 -4.98 -9.29 -15.44
CA ARG A 190 -4.95 -10.63 -14.81
C ARG A 190 -3.78 -11.47 -15.32
N ARG A 191 -3.44 -11.36 -16.61
CA ARG A 191 -2.28 -12.05 -17.18
C ARG A 191 -0.97 -11.64 -16.50
N ARG A 192 -0.73 -10.33 -16.36
CA ARG A 192 0.47 -9.81 -15.70
C ARG A 192 0.57 -10.25 -14.24
N ASP A 193 -0.57 -10.28 -13.54
CA ASP A 193 -0.62 -10.73 -12.15
C ASP A 193 -0.27 -12.21 -12.04
N VAL A 194 -0.81 -13.07 -12.91
CA VAL A 194 -0.51 -14.51 -12.95
C VAL A 194 0.93 -14.78 -13.39
N GLU A 195 1.49 -14.00 -14.34
CA GLU A 195 2.92 -14.08 -14.72
C GLU A 195 3.84 -13.69 -13.54
N THR A 196 3.43 -12.70 -12.74
CA THR A 196 4.14 -12.33 -11.49
C THR A 196 4.04 -13.43 -10.44
N GLU A 197 2.86 -14.05 -10.28
CA GLU A 197 2.65 -15.21 -9.40
C GLU A 197 3.53 -16.39 -9.83
N ARG A 198 3.60 -16.66 -11.14
CA ARG A 198 4.44 -17.70 -11.74
C ARG A 198 5.92 -17.53 -11.40
N SER A 199 6.47 -16.33 -11.67
CA SER A 199 7.87 -16.03 -11.38
C SER A 199 8.20 -16.12 -9.89
N ARG A 200 7.30 -15.67 -9.00
CA ARG A 200 7.46 -15.82 -7.54
C ARG A 200 7.44 -17.27 -7.09
N ALA A 201 6.60 -18.10 -7.70
CA ALA A 201 6.52 -19.53 -7.42
C ALA A 201 7.73 -20.33 -7.94
N GLY A 202 8.56 -19.74 -8.81
CA GLY A 202 9.65 -20.46 -9.47
C GLY A 202 9.14 -21.54 -10.42
N CYS A 203 8.04 -21.23 -11.10
CA CYS A 203 7.56 -21.83 -12.33
C CYS A 203 7.87 -20.84 -13.48
#